data_AF-M0P0S9-F1
#
_entry.id   AF-M0P0S9-F1
#
_cell.length_a   1.000
_cell.length_b   1.000
_cell.length_c   1.000
_cell.angle_alpha   90.00
_cell.angle_beta   90.00
_cell.angle_gamma   90.00
#
_symmetry.space_group_name_H-M   'P 1'
#
loop_
_entity.id
_entity.type
_entity.pdbx_description
1 polymer ?
#
loop_
_entity_poly.entity_id
_entity_poly.type
_entity_poly.pdbx_seq_one_letter_code
_entity_poly.pdbx_strand_id
1 'polypeptide(L)'
;MEPTTSGRFRVHDRRPRPDIDGTGPSDPPEEFVLVEHPEGPIDPTAPDAEDRFDPLYAAAEGYDADLADRVASLEPGFVVDATLAWTDGSARFAGVEVVRESRFRFADDVEGMFEAAVDAWDQIRSAGEAVGSITTRSNDGEPNGALYLFADAPGSDAFADLRAGRLPIEPLVARVNESREDDAPREVFVLRPAAHDFVAVYVVFDREGVLAQTVRDTYDLGPGLAAGLDDGALDAAKAGSGASGKGENGESGEDGESGEDGESGEDGESGEDGFDALDRL
;
A
#
# COMPACT_ATOMS: atom_id res chain seq x y z
N MET A 1 37.96 -1.37 -0.48
CA MET A 1 36.76 -1.63 0.34
C MET A 1 35.69 -0.75 -0.27
N GLU A 2 34.65 -1.36 -0.82
CA GLU A 2 33.54 -0.61 -1.40
C GLU A 2 32.76 0.07 -0.27
N PRO A 3 32.27 1.31 -0.46
CA PRO A 3 31.40 1.94 0.52
C PRO A 3 30.13 1.10 0.67
N THR A 4 29.67 0.92 1.90
CA THR A 4 28.42 0.22 2.19
C THR A 4 27.54 1.06 3.09
N THR A 5 26.23 0.97 2.87
CA THR A 5 25.18 1.59 3.69
C THR A 5 24.27 0.48 4.16
N SER A 6 24.00 0.39 5.45
CA SER A 6 23.02 -0.56 6.01
C SER A 6 21.94 0.18 6.75
N GLY A 7 20.71 -0.30 6.63
CA GLY A 7 19.56 0.31 7.26
C GLY A 7 18.27 -0.39 6.86
N ARG A 8 17.15 0.16 7.35
CA ARG A 8 15.82 -0.26 6.92
C ARG A 8 15.35 0.66 5.79
N PHE A 9 14.84 0.05 4.74
CA PHE A 9 14.38 0.75 3.55
C PHE A 9 12.99 0.29 3.16
N ARG A 10 12.21 1.19 2.57
CA ARG A 10 11.04 0.84 1.79
C ARG A 10 11.44 0.66 0.34
N VAL A 11 11.06 -0.47 -0.25
CA VAL A 11 11.04 -0.65 -1.70
C VAL A 11 9.88 0.18 -2.21
N HIS A 12 10.15 1.37 -2.72
CA HIS A 12 9.12 2.35 -3.07
C HIS A 12 8.49 2.05 -4.42
N ASP A 13 9.32 1.81 -5.43
CA ASP A 13 8.90 1.39 -6.78
C ASP A 13 9.99 0.49 -7.39
N ARG A 14 9.60 -0.28 -8.42
CA ARG A 14 10.50 -1.02 -9.30
C ARG A 14 10.23 -0.57 -10.72
N ARG A 15 11.24 0.01 -11.36
CA ARG A 15 11.07 0.64 -12.67
C ARG A 15 12.28 0.45 -13.56
N PRO A 16 12.11 0.56 -14.89
CA PRO A 16 13.24 0.69 -15.80
C PRO A 16 14.00 1.98 -15.50
N ARG A 17 15.33 1.93 -15.55
CA ARG A 17 16.16 3.12 -15.34
C ARG A 17 15.81 4.21 -16.38
N PRO A 18 15.56 5.47 -15.96
CA PRO A 18 15.25 6.54 -16.90
C PRO A 18 16.44 6.84 -17.83
N ASP A 19 16.16 7.08 -19.11
CA ASP A 19 17.17 7.54 -20.06
C ASP A 19 17.37 9.05 -19.94
N ILE A 20 18.31 9.44 -19.07
CA ILE A 20 18.59 10.84 -18.74
C ILE A 20 19.23 11.57 -19.94
N ASP A 21 20.09 10.88 -20.70
CA ASP A 21 20.89 11.49 -21.77
C ASP A 21 20.35 11.22 -23.19
N GLY A 22 19.23 10.50 -23.31
CA GLY A 22 18.66 10.11 -24.61
C GLY A 22 19.54 9.13 -25.40
N THR A 23 20.49 8.48 -24.72
CA THR A 23 21.47 7.54 -25.31
C THR A 23 21.43 6.17 -24.63
N GLY A 24 20.48 5.98 -23.73
CA GLY A 24 20.25 4.74 -23.01
C GLY A 24 19.87 3.60 -23.95
N PRO A 25 20.04 2.35 -23.49
CA PRO A 25 19.57 1.20 -24.24
C PRO A 25 18.04 1.25 -24.42
N SER A 26 17.55 0.65 -25.51
CA SER A 26 16.11 0.53 -25.77
C SER A 26 15.35 -0.29 -24.70
N ASP A 27 16.09 -1.08 -23.92
CA ASP A 27 15.58 -1.88 -22.82
C ASP A 27 16.50 -1.65 -21.61
N PRO A 28 16.25 -0.58 -20.83
CA PRO A 28 17.09 -0.24 -19.70
C PRO A 28 16.90 -1.24 -18.55
N PRO A 29 17.98 -1.59 -17.83
CA PRO A 29 17.88 -2.51 -16.70
C PRO A 29 16.96 -1.91 -15.64
N GLU A 30 16.27 -2.80 -14.92
CA GLU A 30 15.41 -2.38 -13.83
C GLU A 30 16.22 -1.92 -12.60
N GLU A 31 15.68 -0.93 -11.90
CA GLU A 31 16.17 -0.44 -10.62
C GLU A 31 15.02 -0.33 -9.61
N PHE A 32 15.36 -0.54 -8.35
CA PHE A 32 14.50 -0.24 -7.22
C PHE A 32 14.72 1.21 -6.80
N VAL A 33 13.62 1.89 -6.54
CA VAL A 33 13.58 3.13 -5.77
C VAL A 33 13.48 2.73 -4.31
N LEU A 34 14.46 3.10 -3.49
CA LEU A 34 14.52 2.79 -2.07
C LEU A 34 14.42 4.08 -1.27
N VAL A 35 13.51 4.13 -0.31
CA VAL A 35 13.37 5.27 0.61
C VAL A 35 13.76 4.78 2.01
N GLU A 36 14.55 5.56 2.74
CA GLU A 36 14.93 5.16 4.10
C GLU A 36 13.69 5.10 5.00
N HIS A 37 13.57 4.01 5.77
CA HIS A 37 12.46 3.80 6.68
C HIS A 37 12.95 3.91 8.14
N PRO A 38 12.77 5.08 8.78
CA PRO A 38 13.27 5.30 10.14
C PRO A 38 12.56 4.39 11.15
N GLU A 39 13.30 3.89 12.14
CA GLU A 39 12.75 3.07 13.24
C GLU A 39 12.08 3.90 14.36
N GLY A 40 11.68 5.15 14.07
CA GLY A 40 11.05 6.02 15.06
C GLY A 40 10.59 7.36 14.48
N PRO A 41 9.96 8.22 15.31
CA PRO A 41 9.47 9.52 14.90
C PRO A 41 10.61 10.38 14.34
N ILE A 42 10.37 11.03 13.22
CA ILE A 42 11.28 12.03 12.66
C ILE A 42 11.01 13.37 13.33
N ASP A 43 12.06 14.02 13.81
CA ASP A 43 11.99 15.42 14.21
C ASP A 43 12.03 16.29 12.94
N PRO A 44 10.92 16.96 12.57
CA PRO A 44 10.88 17.78 11.35
C PRO A 44 11.79 19.01 11.44
N THR A 45 12.28 19.35 12.63
CA THR A 45 13.21 20.48 12.84
C THR A 45 14.68 20.06 12.74
N ALA A 46 14.97 18.77 12.56
CA ALA A 46 16.32 18.29 12.35
C ALA A 46 16.89 18.83 11.02
N PRO A 47 18.19 19.19 10.97
CA PRO A 47 18.80 19.82 9.81
C PRO A 47 18.79 18.94 8.55
N ASP A 48 18.75 17.61 8.72
CA ASP A 48 18.74 16.64 7.63
C ASP A 48 17.35 15.98 7.46
N ALA A 49 16.29 16.61 8.00
CA ALA A 49 14.93 16.06 7.93
C ALA A 49 14.39 16.02 6.49
N GLU A 50 14.76 17.00 5.66
CA GLU A 50 14.33 17.09 4.26
C GLU A 50 14.97 16.01 3.38
N ASP A 51 16.27 15.75 3.58
CA ASP A 51 17.03 14.75 2.81
C ASP A 51 16.75 13.30 3.28
N ARG A 52 16.03 13.13 4.40
CA ARG A 52 15.79 11.82 5.04
C ARG A 52 15.03 10.85 4.15
N PHE A 53 14.18 11.38 3.28
CA PHE A 53 13.35 10.59 2.37
C PHE A 53 13.88 10.62 0.94
N ASP A 54 15.10 11.11 0.72
CA ASP A 54 15.69 11.12 -0.60
C ASP A 54 15.78 9.69 -1.17
N PRO A 55 15.29 9.47 -2.40
CA PRO A 55 15.27 8.15 -2.99
C PRO A 55 16.69 7.71 -3.35
N LEU A 56 17.03 6.49 -2.95
CA LEU A 56 18.22 5.76 -3.35
C LEU A 56 17.86 4.79 -4.48
N TYR A 57 18.71 4.69 -5.49
CA TYR A 57 18.48 3.81 -6.63
C TYR A 57 19.42 2.60 -6.59
N ALA A 58 18.84 1.40 -6.49
CA ALA A 58 19.59 0.15 -6.45
C ALA A 58 19.26 -0.74 -7.66
N ALA A 59 20.27 -1.42 -8.22
CA ALA A 59 20.03 -2.34 -9.34
C ALA A 59 19.06 -3.45 -8.92
N ALA A 60 18.08 -3.78 -9.77
CA ALA A 60 17.16 -4.89 -9.52
C ALA A 60 17.70 -6.24 -10.04
N GLU A 61 18.77 -6.21 -10.84
CA GLU A 61 19.29 -7.37 -11.56
C GLU A 61 20.81 -7.55 -11.39
N GLY A 62 21.30 -8.69 -11.88
CA GLY A 62 22.73 -9.01 -11.90
C GLY A 62 23.27 -9.48 -10.55
N TYR A 63 22.44 -10.22 -9.79
CA TYR A 63 22.81 -10.88 -8.55
C TYR A 63 23.05 -12.38 -8.79
N ASP A 64 23.86 -13.00 -7.95
CA ASP A 64 24.15 -14.43 -8.01
C ASP A 64 23.29 -15.22 -7.00
N ALA A 65 22.89 -16.43 -7.40
CA ALA A 65 22.30 -17.47 -6.54
C ALA A 65 21.16 -16.98 -5.62
N ASP A 66 21.22 -17.30 -4.32
CA ASP A 66 20.16 -17.03 -3.33
C ASP A 66 19.85 -15.54 -3.14
N LEU A 67 20.75 -14.65 -3.54
CA LEU A 67 20.49 -13.21 -3.49
C LEU A 67 19.63 -12.77 -4.68
N ALA A 68 19.78 -13.41 -5.83
CA ALA A 68 18.97 -13.13 -7.02
C ALA A 68 17.48 -13.41 -6.76
N ASP A 69 17.15 -14.57 -6.18
CA ASP A 69 15.76 -14.94 -5.88
C ASP A 69 15.13 -13.99 -4.84
N ARG A 70 15.92 -13.59 -3.83
CA ARG A 70 15.45 -12.63 -2.81
C ARG A 70 15.21 -11.25 -3.39
N VAL A 71 16.11 -10.74 -4.22
CA VAL A 71 15.93 -9.42 -4.86
C VAL A 71 14.78 -9.47 -5.87
N ALA A 72 14.65 -10.56 -6.64
CA ALA A 72 13.59 -10.72 -7.63
C ALA A 72 12.18 -10.79 -7.01
N SER A 73 12.06 -11.29 -5.77
CA SER A 73 10.80 -11.39 -5.04
C SER A 73 10.40 -10.11 -4.29
N LEU A 74 11.22 -9.06 -4.30
CA LEU A 74 10.85 -7.77 -3.70
C LEU A 74 9.73 -7.11 -4.51
N GLU A 75 8.64 -6.77 -3.84
CA GLU A 75 7.54 -5.99 -4.39
C GLU A 75 7.58 -4.54 -3.88
N PRO A 76 7.12 -3.56 -4.68
CA PRO A 76 6.86 -2.21 -4.18
C PRO A 76 5.97 -2.22 -2.94
N GLY A 77 6.32 -1.38 -1.97
CA GLY A 77 5.76 -1.29 -0.62
C GLY A 77 6.50 -2.10 0.44
N PHE A 78 7.31 -3.10 0.07
CA PHE A 78 8.00 -3.94 1.05
C PHE A 78 8.95 -3.10 1.89
N VAL A 79 8.98 -3.36 3.20
CA VAL A 79 9.99 -2.82 4.12
C VAL A 79 11.03 -3.90 4.33
N VAL A 80 12.28 -3.56 4.09
CA VAL A 80 13.42 -4.48 4.12
C VAL A 80 14.53 -3.96 5.00
N ASP A 81 15.21 -4.85 5.71
CA ASP A 81 16.52 -4.59 6.28
C ASP A 81 17.56 -4.97 5.22
N ALA A 82 18.33 -3.99 4.75
CA ALA A 82 19.24 -4.17 3.64
C ALA A 82 20.63 -3.58 3.91
N THR A 83 21.62 -4.22 3.29
CA THR A 83 22.96 -3.68 3.13
C THR A 83 23.19 -3.41 1.65
N LEU A 84 23.45 -2.16 1.30
CA LEU A 84 23.78 -1.71 -0.05
C LEU A 84 25.29 -1.51 -0.18
N ALA A 85 25.87 -2.01 -1.26
CA ALA A 85 27.23 -1.76 -1.68
C ALA A 85 27.25 -0.84 -2.91
N TRP A 86 28.18 0.11 -2.94
CA TRP A 86 28.29 1.08 -4.03
C TRP A 86 29.43 0.69 -4.98
N THR A 87 29.08 0.45 -6.23
CA THR A 87 30.03 0.13 -7.30
C THR A 87 29.75 1.04 -8.49
N ASP A 88 30.76 1.80 -8.92
CA ASP A 88 30.67 2.72 -10.08
C ASP A 88 29.47 3.69 -10.02
N GLY A 89 29.17 4.19 -8.82
CA GLY A 89 28.07 5.14 -8.60
C GLY A 89 26.66 4.52 -8.58
N SER A 90 26.55 3.20 -8.70
CA SER A 90 25.28 2.47 -8.56
C SER A 90 25.24 1.67 -7.27
N ALA A 91 24.13 1.75 -6.53
CA ALA A 91 23.93 0.88 -5.37
C ALA A 91 23.48 -0.52 -5.82
N ARG A 92 23.94 -1.55 -5.11
CA ARG A 92 23.51 -2.95 -5.27
C ARG A 92 23.29 -3.58 -3.90
N PHE A 93 22.34 -4.49 -3.79
CA PHE A 93 22.15 -5.27 -2.57
C PHE A 93 23.36 -6.18 -2.32
N ALA A 94 23.96 -6.07 -1.13
CA ALA A 94 24.88 -7.06 -0.59
C ALA A 94 24.14 -8.05 0.33
N GLY A 95 23.01 -7.64 0.89
CA GLY A 95 22.10 -8.46 1.67
C GLY A 95 20.74 -7.78 1.79
N VAL A 96 19.67 -8.58 1.84
CA VAL A 96 18.30 -8.10 2.00
C VAL A 96 17.46 -9.13 2.73
N GLU A 97 16.62 -8.65 3.64
CA GLU A 97 15.62 -9.41 4.39
C GLU A 97 14.32 -8.61 4.47
N VAL A 98 13.19 -9.26 4.19
CA VAL A 98 11.88 -8.61 4.25
C VAL A 98 11.39 -8.57 5.70
N VAL A 99 11.13 -7.37 6.20
CA VAL A 99 10.61 -7.12 7.56
C VAL A 99 9.10 -6.98 7.53
N ARG A 100 8.56 -6.31 6.50
CA ARG A 100 7.12 -6.09 6.35
C ARG A 100 6.71 -6.09 4.89
N GLU A 101 5.69 -6.84 4.56
CA GLU A 101 5.19 -6.97 3.20
C GLU A 101 4.04 -5.97 2.92
N SER A 102 4.24 -4.68 3.19
CA SER A 102 3.28 -3.67 2.70
C SER A 102 3.34 -3.61 1.18
N ARG A 103 2.30 -3.14 0.48
CA ARG A 103 2.26 -3.12 -0.98
C ARG A 103 1.96 -1.73 -1.50
N PHE A 104 2.73 -1.25 -2.46
CA PHE A 104 2.47 -0.01 -3.18
C PHE A 104 2.00 -0.35 -4.60
N ARG A 105 0.96 0.33 -5.07
CA ARG A 105 0.38 0.18 -6.40
C ARG A 105 0.25 1.55 -7.02
N PHE A 106 0.86 1.75 -8.19
CA PHE A 106 0.79 3.01 -8.94
C PHE A 106 -0.08 2.81 -10.18
N ALA A 107 -1.09 3.65 -10.34
CA ALA A 107 -1.99 3.64 -11.50
C ALA A 107 -2.10 5.04 -12.07
N ASP A 108 -1.84 5.15 -13.36
CA ASP A 108 -1.90 6.40 -14.09
C ASP A 108 -3.11 6.40 -15.03
N ASP A 109 -3.62 7.58 -15.34
CA ASP A 109 -4.74 7.82 -16.27
C ASP A 109 -5.97 6.96 -15.94
N VAL A 110 -6.28 6.80 -14.65
CA VAL A 110 -7.39 5.93 -14.24
C VAL A 110 -8.75 6.54 -14.55
N GLU A 111 -9.65 5.71 -15.05
CA GLU A 111 -11.05 6.08 -15.27
C GLU A 111 -11.89 5.75 -14.04
N GLY A 112 -12.95 6.54 -13.81
CA GLY A 112 -13.95 6.20 -12.79
C GLY A 112 -13.45 6.33 -11.35
N MET A 113 -12.82 7.46 -11.01
CA MET A 113 -12.41 7.75 -9.64
C MET A 113 -13.60 7.68 -8.67
N PHE A 114 -13.39 7.10 -7.48
CA PHE A 114 -14.46 6.95 -6.51
C PHE A 114 -15.02 8.30 -6.05
N GLU A 115 -16.35 8.37 -5.92
CA GLU A 115 -17.11 9.59 -5.63
C GLU A 115 -16.57 10.34 -4.40
N ALA A 116 -16.21 9.62 -3.34
CA ALA A 116 -15.63 10.20 -2.14
C ALA A 116 -14.34 11.01 -2.40
N ALA A 117 -13.51 10.62 -3.37
CA ALA A 117 -12.32 11.41 -3.73
C ALA A 117 -12.68 12.65 -4.52
N VAL A 118 -13.65 12.55 -5.43
CA VAL A 118 -14.10 13.68 -6.27
C VAL A 118 -14.76 14.74 -5.38
N ASP A 119 -15.67 14.32 -4.49
CA ASP A 119 -16.34 15.21 -3.54
C ASP A 119 -15.37 15.89 -2.58
N ALA A 120 -14.38 15.14 -2.10
CA ALA A 120 -13.31 15.67 -1.26
C ALA A 120 -12.47 16.70 -2.00
N TRP A 121 -12.10 16.39 -3.24
CA TRP A 121 -11.33 17.30 -4.08
C TRP A 121 -12.07 18.61 -4.36
N ASP A 122 -13.35 18.55 -4.68
CA ASP A 122 -14.17 19.74 -4.91
C ASP A 122 -14.23 20.64 -3.67
N GLN A 123 -14.26 20.05 -2.48
CA GLN A 123 -14.19 20.77 -1.20
C GLN A 123 -12.82 21.42 -0.98
N ILE A 124 -11.73 20.66 -1.12
CA ILE A 124 -10.34 21.13 -0.97
C ILE A 124 -10.06 22.30 -1.93
N ARG A 125 -10.44 22.13 -3.20
CA ARG A 125 -10.29 23.14 -4.24
C ARG A 125 -11.09 24.39 -3.93
N SER A 126 -12.30 24.25 -3.40
CA SER A 126 -13.14 25.38 -2.99
C SER A 126 -12.58 26.14 -1.79
N ALA A 127 -11.92 25.43 -0.87
CA ALA A 127 -11.19 26.02 0.26
C ALA A 127 -9.85 26.67 -0.14
N GLY A 128 -9.32 26.33 -1.34
CA GLY A 128 -8.02 26.80 -1.81
C GLY A 128 -6.84 26.07 -1.17
N GLU A 129 -7.08 24.88 -0.64
CA GLU A 129 -6.06 24.02 -0.04
C GLU A 129 -5.34 23.19 -1.11
N ALA A 130 -4.06 22.89 -0.88
CA ALA A 130 -3.23 22.12 -1.81
C ALA A 130 -3.32 20.60 -1.56
N VAL A 131 -3.69 20.21 -0.34
CA VAL A 131 -3.78 18.83 0.12
C VAL A 131 -4.99 18.70 1.02
N GLY A 132 -5.69 17.57 0.94
CA GLY A 132 -6.69 17.20 1.94
C GLY A 132 -6.68 15.70 2.23
N SER A 133 -7.33 15.32 3.33
CA SER A 133 -7.37 13.94 3.79
C SER A 133 -8.76 13.54 4.27
N ILE A 134 -9.16 12.30 4.00
CA ILE A 134 -10.42 11.71 4.48
C ILE A 134 -10.19 10.28 4.97
N THR A 135 -10.77 9.94 6.11
CA THR A 135 -10.84 8.54 6.58
C THR A 135 -12.05 7.84 5.97
N THR A 136 -11.82 6.73 5.27
CA THR A 136 -12.88 5.90 4.71
C THR A 136 -13.36 4.88 5.74
N ARG A 137 -14.62 4.45 5.61
CA ARG A 137 -15.26 3.50 6.52
C ARG A 137 -15.89 2.33 5.77
N SER A 138 -16.00 1.18 6.43
CA SER A 138 -16.74 0.02 5.94
C SER A 138 -18.25 0.25 6.04
N ASN A 139 -19.05 -0.71 5.54
CA ASN A 139 -20.51 -0.70 5.68
C ASN A 139 -20.96 -0.75 7.14
N ASP A 140 -20.13 -1.31 8.03
CA ASP A 140 -20.37 -1.38 9.47
C ASP A 140 -19.90 -0.10 10.20
N GLY A 141 -19.39 0.90 9.47
CA GLY A 141 -18.92 2.18 10.00
C GLY A 141 -17.48 2.15 10.52
N GLU A 142 -16.78 1.01 10.44
CA GLU A 142 -15.41 0.88 10.93
C GLU A 142 -14.39 1.52 9.96
N PRO A 143 -13.41 2.29 10.45
CA PRO A 143 -12.37 2.86 9.60
C PRO A 143 -11.56 1.77 8.89
N ASN A 144 -11.49 1.82 7.56
CA ASN A 144 -10.82 0.81 6.72
C ASN A 144 -9.70 1.38 5.83
N GLY A 145 -9.58 2.70 5.71
CA GLY A 145 -8.52 3.36 4.96
C GLY A 145 -8.43 4.85 5.22
N ALA A 146 -7.35 5.46 4.71
CA ALA A 146 -7.12 6.90 4.73
C ALA A 146 -6.73 7.38 3.33
N LEU A 147 -7.52 8.31 2.80
CA LEU A 147 -7.32 8.91 1.48
C LEU A 147 -6.65 10.27 1.64
N TYR A 148 -5.57 10.51 0.91
CA TYR A 148 -4.91 11.80 0.78
C TYR A 148 -4.99 12.26 -0.67
N LEU A 149 -5.31 13.52 -0.88
CA LEU A 149 -5.44 14.11 -2.22
C LEU A 149 -4.42 15.23 -2.37
N PHE A 150 -3.63 15.16 -3.43
CA PHE A 150 -2.62 16.15 -3.77
C PHE A 150 -3.03 16.86 -5.04
N ALA A 151 -3.04 18.20 -5.03
CA ALA A 151 -3.25 18.97 -6.25
C ALA A 151 -2.16 18.64 -7.30
N ASP A 152 -2.56 18.36 -8.54
CA ASP A 152 -1.63 18.14 -9.65
C ASP A 152 -1.67 19.35 -10.60
N ALA A 153 -1.05 20.44 -10.16
CA ALA A 153 -1.12 21.72 -10.88
C ALA A 153 -0.30 21.69 -12.18
N PRO A 154 -0.66 22.50 -13.19
CA PRO A 154 0.13 22.63 -14.41
C PRO A 154 1.60 23.02 -14.11
N GLY A 155 2.54 22.15 -14.47
CA GLY A 155 3.98 22.37 -14.25
C GLY A 155 4.56 21.62 -13.05
N SER A 156 3.72 20.99 -12.22
CA SER A 156 4.10 19.89 -11.33
C SER A 156 3.60 18.56 -11.93
N ASP A 157 4.22 17.45 -11.53
CA ASP A 157 3.71 16.11 -11.79
C ASP A 157 3.76 15.33 -10.48
N ALA A 158 2.74 15.54 -9.66
CA ALA A 158 2.65 14.97 -8.32
C ALA A 158 2.71 13.44 -8.38
N PHE A 159 2.14 12.84 -9.43
CA PHE A 159 2.15 11.39 -9.62
C PHE A 159 3.57 10.88 -9.88
N ALA A 160 4.31 11.52 -10.80
CA ALA A 160 5.68 11.15 -11.09
C ALA A 160 6.61 11.40 -9.89
N ASP A 161 6.37 12.46 -9.13
CA ASP A 161 7.12 12.77 -7.90
C ASP A 161 6.86 11.75 -6.80
N LEU A 162 5.59 11.41 -6.56
CA LEU A 162 5.20 10.32 -5.65
C LEU A 162 5.81 9.02 -6.09
N ARG A 163 5.66 8.60 -7.36
CA ARG A 163 6.19 7.33 -7.86
C ARG A 163 7.72 7.26 -7.80
N ALA A 164 8.42 8.38 -7.98
CA ALA A 164 9.86 8.44 -7.87
C ALA A 164 10.39 8.52 -6.43
N GLY A 165 9.52 8.60 -5.42
CA GLY A 165 9.91 8.79 -4.02
C GLY A 165 10.40 10.21 -3.70
N ARG A 166 10.22 11.18 -4.62
CA ARG A 166 10.56 12.59 -4.39
C ARG A 166 9.52 13.29 -3.52
N LEU A 167 8.25 12.89 -3.65
CA LEU A 167 7.20 13.23 -2.69
C LEU A 167 7.01 12.03 -1.75
N PRO A 168 7.34 12.15 -0.44
CA PRO A 168 7.40 10.99 0.45
C PRO A 168 6.00 10.49 0.84
N ILE A 169 5.81 9.17 0.77
CA ILE A 169 4.56 8.49 1.17
C ILE A 169 4.65 8.01 2.62
N GLU A 170 5.87 7.81 3.12
CA GLU A 170 6.20 7.30 4.45
C GLU A 170 5.50 8.07 5.58
N PRO A 171 5.45 9.43 5.57
CA PRO A 171 4.74 10.17 6.60
C PRO A 171 3.24 9.85 6.67
N LEU A 172 2.61 9.60 5.51
CA LEU A 172 1.18 9.26 5.44
C LEU A 172 0.92 7.88 6.05
N VAL A 173 1.78 6.91 5.73
CA VAL A 173 1.70 5.55 6.30
C VAL A 173 2.02 5.55 7.79
N ALA A 174 3.01 6.35 8.22
CA ALA A 174 3.36 6.50 9.63
C ALA A 174 2.18 7.06 10.44
N ARG A 175 1.52 8.12 9.93
CA ARG A 175 0.33 8.69 10.55
C ARG A 175 -0.80 7.66 10.70
N VAL A 176 -1.01 6.82 9.68
CA VAL A 176 -1.98 5.73 9.76
C VAL A 176 -1.59 4.73 10.85
N ASN A 177 -0.34 4.28 10.88
CA ASN A 177 0.14 3.34 11.90
C ASN A 177 0.02 3.90 13.32
N GLU A 178 0.35 5.17 13.53
CA GLU A 178 0.17 5.87 14.81
C GLU A 178 -1.30 5.91 15.22
N SER A 179 -2.21 6.28 14.29
CA SER A 179 -3.64 6.33 14.56
C SER A 179 -4.27 4.97 14.89
N ARG A 180 -3.67 3.90 14.37
CA ARG A 180 -4.12 2.51 14.57
C ARG A 180 -3.41 1.81 15.73
N GLU A 181 -2.36 2.42 16.26
CA GLU A 181 -1.48 1.84 17.28
C GLU A 181 -0.89 0.47 16.86
N ASP A 182 -0.70 0.25 15.55
CA ASP A 182 -0.18 -0.98 14.99
C ASP A 182 0.67 -0.73 13.74
N ASP A 183 1.46 -1.73 13.36
CA ASP A 183 2.37 -1.66 12.23
C ASP A 183 2.09 -2.74 11.16
N ALA A 184 0.85 -3.25 11.12
CA ALA A 184 0.48 -4.33 10.20
C ALA A 184 0.65 -3.94 8.72
N PRO A 185 0.85 -4.92 7.82
CA PRO A 185 1.06 -4.66 6.41
C PRO A 185 -0.09 -3.86 5.77
N ARG A 186 0.25 -2.70 5.18
CA ARG A 186 -0.70 -1.83 4.48
C ARG A 186 -0.65 -2.05 2.98
N GLU A 187 -1.74 -1.76 2.28
CA GLU A 187 -1.69 -1.57 0.83
C GLU A 187 -1.95 -0.09 0.52
N VAL A 188 -1.08 0.52 -0.29
CA VAL A 188 -1.16 1.92 -0.67
C VAL A 188 -1.35 2.00 -2.18
N PHE A 189 -2.41 2.69 -2.58
CA PHE A 189 -2.73 2.93 -3.98
C PHE A 189 -2.45 4.40 -4.30
N VAL A 190 -1.61 4.66 -5.29
CA VAL A 190 -1.35 5.99 -5.83
C VAL A 190 -2.00 6.06 -7.20
N LEU A 191 -3.08 6.84 -7.31
CA LEU A 191 -3.96 6.87 -8.47
C LEU A 191 -4.01 8.29 -9.04
N ARG A 192 -3.66 8.46 -10.31
CA ARG A 192 -3.90 9.70 -11.06
C ARG A 192 -5.11 9.52 -11.98
N PRO A 193 -6.25 10.17 -11.72
CA PRO A 193 -7.43 10.10 -12.56
C PRO A 193 -7.26 10.89 -13.86
N ALA A 194 -7.77 10.35 -14.96
CA ALA A 194 -7.74 10.99 -16.29
C ALA A 194 -8.54 12.31 -16.35
N ALA A 195 -9.59 12.42 -15.53
CA ALA A 195 -10.59 13.48 -15.60
C ALA A 195 -10.40 14.62 -14.58
N HIS A 196 -9.43 14.51 -13.67
CA HIS A 196 -9.27 15.46 -12.57
C HIS A 196 -7.79 15.81 -12.29
N ASP A 197 -7.53 17.06 -11.93
CA ASP A 197 -6.17 17.59 -11.67
C ASP A 197 -5.71 17.32 -10.21
N PHE A 198 -5.78 16.07 -9.76
CA PHE A 198 -5.26 15.66 -8.45
C PHE A 198 -4.67 14.25 -8.50
N VAL A 199 -3.84 13.89 -7.52
CA VAL A 199 -3.36 12.53 -7.31
C VAL A 199 -3.86 12.02 -5.96
N ALA A 200 -4.49 10.84 -5.95
CA ALA A 200 -4.97 10.20 -4.75
C ALA A 200 -3.95 9.19 -4.21
N VAL A 201 -3.55 9.35 -2.95
CA VAL A 201 -2.79 8.35 -2.19
C VAL A 201 -3.74 7.72 -1.18
N TYR A 202 -4.14 6.48 -1.43
CA TYR A 202 -5.10 5.75 -0.61
C TYR A 202 -4.40 4.66 0.20
N VAL A 203 -4.26 4.87 1.50
CA VAL A 203 -3.67 3.92 2.44
C VAL A 203 -4.77 3.02 3.02
N VAL A 204 -4.84 1.78 2.57
CA VAL A 204 -5.78 0.77 3.07
C VAL A 204 -5.15 0.02 4.26
N PHE A 205 -5.93 -0.11 5.34
CA PHE A 205 -5.42 -0.59 6.62
C PHE A 205 -5.11 -2.09 6.63
N ASP A 206 -5.92 -2.86 5.90
CA ASP A 206 -5.77 -4.30 5.70
C ASP A 206 -5.56 -4.59 4.21
N ARG A 207 -4.33 -4.98 3.85
CA ARG A 207 -3.96 -5.32 2.47
C ARG A 207 -4.72 -6.52 1.89
N GLU A 208 -5.20 -7.41 2.75
CA GLU A 208 -5.96 -8.61 2.35
C GLU A 208 -7.47 -8.40 2.47
N GLY A 209 -7.88 -7.25 2.99
CA GLY A 209 -9.27 -6.89 3.19
C GLY A 209 -10.04 -6.62 1.89
N VAL A 210 -11.37 -6.65 2.01
CA VAL A 210 -12.31 -6.46 0.90
C VAL A 210 -12.08 -5.14 0.15
N LEU A 211 -11.73 -4.08 0.88
CA LEU A 211 -11.45 -2.77 0.29
C LEU A 211 -10.24 -2.82 -0.65
N ALA A 212 -9.11 -3.35 -0.17
CA ALA A 212 -7.89 -3.47 -0.96
C ALA A 212 -8.12 -4.31 -2.23
N GLN A 213 -8.85 -5.41 -2.08
CA GLN A 213 -9.26 -6.26 -3.20
C GLN A 213 -10.14 -5.51 -4.21
N THR A 214 -11.15 -4.77 -3.74
CA THR A 214 -12.05 -3.99 -4.59
C THR A 214 -11.29 -2.94 -5.40
N VAL A 215 -10.35 -2.22 -4.77
CA VAL A 215 -9.52 -1.23 -5.48
C VAL A 215 -8.62 -1.90 -6.51
N ARG A 216 -8.02 -3.06 -6.19
CA ARG A 216 -7.23 -3.85 -7.15
C ARG A 216 -8.05 -4.26 -8.37
N ASP A 217 -9.27 -4.75 -8.18
CA ASP A 217 -10.15 -5.16 -9.28
C ASP A 217 -10.64 -3.96 -10.11
N THR A 218 -10.96 -2.84 -9.45
CA THR A 218 -11.52 -1.66 -10.13
C THR A 218 -10.52 -1.04 -11.11
N TYR A 219 -9.23 -1.08 -10.78
CA TYR A 219 -8.18 -0.43 -11.55
C TYR A 219 -7.16 -1.41 -12.14
N ASP A 220 -7.46 -2.72 -12.15
CA ASP A 220 -6.61 -3.79 -12.69
C ASP A 220 -5.16 -3.80 -12.13
N LEU A 221 -4.99 -3.57 -10.82
CA LEU A 221 -3.68 -3.35 -10.18
C LEU A 221 -2.99 -4.61 -9.63
N GLY A 222 -3.33 -5.79 -10.16
CA GLY A 222 -2.74 -7.06 -9.76
C GLY A 222 -3.81 -8.14 -9.52
N PRO A 223 -3.47 -9.24 -8.83
CA PRO A 223 -4.43 -10.32 -8.59
C PRO A 223 -5.52 -9.81 -7.62
N GLY A 224 -6.63 -9.33 -8.17
CA GLY A 224 -7.84 -9.01 -7.42
C GLY A 224 -8.74 -10.23 -7.23
N LEU A 225 -10.01 -10.04 -6.89
CA LEU A 225 -11.02 -11.08 -6.67
C LEU A 225 -11.13 -12.09 -7.82
N ALA A 226 -10.85 -11.66 -9.05
CA ALA A 226 -10.84 -12.54 -10.22
C ALA A 226 -9.79 -13.66 -10.15
N ALA A 227 -8.64 -13.43 -9.49
CA ALA A 227 -7.59 -14.43 -9.36
C ALA A 227 -7.98 -15.59 -8.41
N GLY A 228 -8.91 -15.35 -7.48
CA GLY A 228 -9.39 -16.38 -6.54
C GLY A 228 -10.47 -17.32 -7.10
N LEU A 229 -10.95 -17.07 -8.34
CA LEU A 229 -11.98 -17.88 -8.99
C LEU A 229 -11.46 -18.73 -10.16
N ASP A 230 -10.27 -18.42 -10.70
CA ASP A 230 -9.62 -19.19 -11.77
C ASP A 230 -8.70 -20.31 -11.25
N ASP A 231 -8.31 -20.28 -9.98
CA ASP A 231 -7.73 -21.45 -9.32
C ASP A 231 -8.86 -22.44 -9.01
N GLY A 232 -9.06 -23.41 -9.92
CA GLY A 232 -9.93 -24.58 -9.78
C GLY A 232 -9.55 -25.52 -8.63
N ALA A 233 -9.45 -24.99 -7.41
CA ALA A 233 -9.16 -25.70 -6.16
C ALA A 233 -10.44 -26.21 -5.46
N LEU A 234 -11.51 -26.47 -6.23
CA LEU A 234 -12.66 -27.24 -5.79
C LEU A 234 -12.79 -28.55 -6.59
N ASP A 235 -11.68 -29.25 -6.84
CA ASP A 235 -11.76 -30.61 -7.40
C ASP A 235 -10.61 -31.52 -6.91
N ALA A 236 -10.54 -31.76 -5.60
CA ALA A 236 -9.65 -32.79 -5.05
C ALA A 236 -10.12 -33.40 -3.72
N ALA A 237 -11.42 -33.33 -3.38
CA ALA A 237 -11.94 -33.99 -2.20
C ALA A 237 -13.31 -34.64 -2.45
N LYS A 238 -13.34 -35.66 -3.31
CA LYS A 238 -13.81 -37.03 -2.98
C LYS A 238 -14.08 -37.84 -4.23
N ALA A 239 -13.04 -38.52 -4.72
CA ALA A 239 -13.19 -39.73 -5.51
C ALA A 239 -12.31 -40.83 -4.94
N GLY A 240 -12.94 -41.79 -4.26
CA GLY A 240 -12.48 -43.18 -4.24
C GLY A 240 -11.64 -43.66 -3.05
N SER A 241 -12.30 -44.09 -1.98
CA SER A 241 -12.00 -45.44 -1.45
C SER A 241 -13.30 -46.09 -0.97
N GLY A 242 -13.56 -47.28 -1.51
CA GLY A 242 -14.77 -48.04 -1.27
C GLY A 242 -14.64 -49.01 -0.09
N ALA A 243 -15.79 -49.22 0.54
CA ALA A 243 -16.34 -50.47 1.06
C ALA A 243 -15.62 -51.24 2.19
N SER A 244 -16.19 -51.15 3.40
CA SER A 244 -16.68 -52.24 4.29
C SER A 244 -16.96 -51.61 5.67
N GLY A 245 -18.02 -51.78 6.45
CA GLY A 245 -19.22 -52.61 6.43
C GLY A 245 -19.75 -52.66 7.89
N LYS A 246 -21.05 -52.39 8.07
CA LYS A 246 -21.97 -52.98 9.10
C LYS A 246 -21.99 -52.45 10.56
N GLY A 247 -23.22 -52.25 11.06
CA GLY A 247 -23.66 -52.26 12.49
C GLY A 247 -24.18 -50.90 12.98
N GLU A 248 -25.48 -50.58 12.87
CA GLU A 248 -26.59 -50.85 13.81
C GLU A 248 -26.64 -49.97 15.09
N ASN A 249 -27.80 -49.31 15.25
CA ASN A 249 -28.58 -48.96 16.47
C ASN A 249 -28.35 -47.68 17.31
N GLY A 250 -29.51 -47.09 17.66
CA GLY A 250 -29.80 -46.30 18.89
C GLY A 250 -30.20 -44.85 18.62
N GLU A 251 -31.50 -44.46 18.55
CA GLU A 251 -32.33 -43.94 19.68
C GLU A 251 -31.66 -42.73 20.38
N SER A 252 -32.14 -41.48 20.35
CA SER A 252 -33.42 -40.85 20.79
C SER A 252 -33.11 -39.79 21.86
N GLY A 253 -33.84 -38.66 21.90
CA GLY A 253 -33.82 -37.66 22.99
C GLY A 253 -33.68 -36.23 22.45
N GLU A 254 -34.76 -35.48 22.23
CA GLU A 254 -35.57 -34.69 23.19
C GLU A 254 -34.95 -33.31 23.55
N ASP A 255 -35.61 -32.27 23.01
CA ASP A 255 -36.25 -31.12 23.67
C ASP A 255 -35.49 -30.06 24.51
N GLY A 256 -35.95 -28.82 24.33
CA GLY A 256 -35.75 -27.62 25.17
C GLY A 256 -35.55 -26.35 24.32
N GLU A 257 -36.58 -25.56 23.95
CA GLU A 257 -37.21 -24.45 24.73
C GLU A 257 -36.18 -23.54 25.43
N SER A 258 -36.23 -22.20 25.49
CA SER A 258 -37.16 -21.13 25.06
C SER A 258 -36.55 -19.78 25.56
N GLY A 259 -37.00 -18.64 25.03
CA GLY A 259 -36.91 -17.31 25.67
C GLY A 259 -35.77 -16.40 25.16
N GLU A 260 -35.88 -15.07 25.08
CA GLU A 260 -36.97 -14.10 25.24
C GLU A 260 -36.34 -12.73 24.87
N ASP A 261 -36.99 -11.99 23.97
CA ASP A 261 -37.38 -10.56 23.97
C ASP A 261 -36.52 -9.43 24.61
N GLY A 262 -36.53 -8.25 23.94
CA GLY A 262 -36.40 -6.91 24.56
C GLY A 262 -35.29 -6.01 23.97
N GLU A 263 -35.57 -5.09 23.03
CA GLU A 263 -35.80 -3.62 23.25
C GLU A 263 -34.52 -2.84 23.64
N SER A 264 -34.21 -1.59 23.26
CA SER A 264 -34.64 -0.58 22.29
C SER A 264 -33.81 0.69 22.60
N GLY A 265 -33.51 1.53 21.58
CA GLY A 265 -33.09 2.94 21.72
C GLY A 265 -31.61 3.19 22.03
N GLU A 266 -30.99 4.32 21.72
CA GLU A 266 -31.39 5.58 21.06
C GLU A 266 -30.07 6.40 20.94
N ASP A 267 -29.97 7.28 19.93
CA ASP A 267 -29.18 8.53 19.86
C ASP A 267 -27.63 8.43 19.85
N GLY A 268 -26.85 9.09 18.98
CA GLY A 268 -27.09 10.31 18.21
C GLY A 268 -26.23 11.47 18.73
N GLU A 269 -24.90 11.46 18.51
CA GLU A 269 -24.08 12.67 18.56
C GLU A 269 -23.01 12.66 17.45
N SER A 270 -23.28 13.49 16.45
CA SER A 270 -22.33 13.99 15.47
C SER A 270 -21.33 14.92 16.16
N GLY A 271 -20.09 14.45 16.33
CA GLY A 271 -18.95 15.29 16.68
C GLY A 271 -18.25 15.76 15.42
N GLU A 272 -18.42 17.04 15.09
CA GLU A 272 -17.63 17.76 14.11
C GLU A 272 -16.23 18.02 14.69
N ASP A 273 -15.22 17.29 14.24
CA ASP A 273 -13.81 17.63 14.43
C ASP A 273 -13.22 18.11 13.10
N GLY A 274 -13.58 19.35 12.74
CA GLY A 274 -12.78 20.18 11.87
C GLY A 274 -11.44 20.46 12.55
N PHE A 275 -10.43 19.65 12.25
CA PHE A 275 -9.06 19.85 12.68
C PHE A 275 -8.34 20.72 11.63
N ASP A 276 -8.08 21.97 12.02
CA ASP A 276 -7.25 22.94 11.30
C ASP A 276 -5.87 22.33 10.94
N ALA A 277 -5.61 22.16 9.65
CA ALA A 277 -4.39 21.54 9.12
C ALA A 277 -3.32 22.56 8.65
N LEU A 278 -3.22 23.73 9.28
CA LEU A 278 -2.25 24.76 8.87
C LEU A 278 -1.36 25.34 9.99
N ASP A 279 -1.08 24.61 11.08
CA ASP A 279 0.04 24.98 11.95
C ASP A 279 1.27 24.10 11.68
N ARG A 280 2.16 24.66 10.83
CA ARG A 280 3.58 24.32 10.62
C ARG A 280 3.91 23.25 9.57
N LEU A 281 3.93 23.70 8.31
CA LEU A 281 5.06 23.44 7.40
C LEU A 281 6.00 24.65 7.45
#